data_AF-A0A6G4MVP4-F1
#
_entry.id   AF-A0A6G4MVP4-F1
#
_cell.length_a   1.000
_cell.length_b   1.000
_cell.length_c   1.000
_cell.angle_alpha   90.00
_cell.angle_beta   90.00
_cell.angle_gamma   90.00
#
_symmetry.space_group_name_H-M   'P 1'
#
loop_
_entity.id
_entity.type
_entity.pdbx_description
1 polymer ?
#
loop_
_entity_poly.entity_id
_entity_poly.type
_entity_poly.pdbx_seq_one_letter_code
_entity_poly.pdbx_strand_id
1 'polypeptide(L)'
;TEMFRKEYAEVFEGTAEWKEINVARSDTYGWQEDSTYIRLSPFFDEMQATPAPVEDIHGARILAMLGDSVTTDHISPAGSIKPDSPAGRYLQGRGVERKDFNSYGSRRGNHEVMMRGTFANIRIRNEMVPGVEGGMTRHLPD
;
A
#
# COMPACT_ATOMS: atom_id res chain seq x y z
N THR A 1 -33.55 3.08 -24.59
CA THR A 1 -33.59 2.26 -23.36
C THR A 1 -33.13 0.83 -23.56
N GLU A 2 -33.26 0.27 -24.76
CA GLU A 2 -32.80 -1.10 -25.08
C GLU A 2 -31.29 -1.30 -24.88
N MET A 3 -30.46 -0.35 -25.32
CA MET A 3 -29.00 -0.33 -25.06
C MET A 3 -28.69 -0.45 -23.55
N PHE A 4 -29.30 0.37 -22.70
CA PHE A 4 -29.11 0.28 -21.24
C PHE A 4 -29.57 -1.06 -20.68
N ARG A 5 -30.69 -1.61 -21.14
CA ARG A 5 -31.16 -2.93 -20.67
C ARG A 5 -30.18 -4.04 -21.03
N LYS A 6 -29.59 -4.00 -22.22
CA LYS A 6 -28.58 -4.96 -22.67
C LYS A 6 -27.30 -4.88 -21.82
N GLU A 7 -26.70 -3.70 -21.73
CA GLU A 7 -25.44 -3.51 -21.01
C GLU A 7 -25.56 -3.87 -19.52
N TYR A 8 -26.69 -3.54 -18.87
CA TYR A 8 -26.93 -3.89 -17.47
C TYR A 8 -27.26 -5.37 -17.26
N ALA A 9 -27.79 -6.07 -18.27
CA ALA A 9 -28.02 -7.51 -18.19
C ALA A 9 -26.70 -8.31 -18.26
N GLU A 10 -25.71 -7.78 -18.99
CA GLU A 10 -24.45 -8.48 -19.28
C GLU A 10 -23.29 -8.07 -18.34
N VAL A 11 -23.46 -7.03 -17.50
CA VAL A 11 -22.40 -6.50 -16.61
C VAL A 11 -21.79 -7.54 -15.65
N PHE A 12 -22.56 -8.58 -15.30
CA PHE A 12 -22.12 -9.64 -14.39
C PHE A 12 -21.57 -10.89 -15.11
N GLU A 13 -21.69 -10.97 -16.43
CA GLU A 13 -21.17 -12.10 -17.19
C GLU A 13 -19.64 -12.09 -17.19
N GLY A 14 -19.02 -10.92 -17.39
CA GLY A 14 -17.57 -10.81 -17.55
C GLY A 14 -17.06 -11.41 -18.87
N THR A 15 -15.77 -11.24 -19.14
CA THR A 15 -15.12 -11.78 -20.35
C THR A 15 -14.81 -13.27 -20.21
N ALA A 16 -14.38 -13.93 -21.30
CA ALA A 16 -13.95 -15.33 -21.25
C ALA A 16 -12.79 -15.51 -20.27
N GLU A 17 -11.81 -14.60 -20.29
CA GLU A 17 -10.66 -14.61 -19.38
C GLU A 17 -11.07 -14.46 -17.91
N TRP A 18 -12.10 -13.66 -17.62
CA TRP A 18 -12.65 -13.53 -16.27
C TRP A 18 -13.25 -14.84 -15.78
N LYS A 19 -14.01 -15.53 -16.65
CA LYS A 19 -14.66 -16.81 -16.33
C LYS A 19 -13.65 -17.97 -16.19
N GLU A 20 -12.49 -17.86 -16.82
CA GLU A 20 -11.41 -18.86 -16.75
C GLU A 20 -10.56 -18.78 -15.47
N ILE A 21 -10.73 -17.75 -14.65
CA ILE A 21 -10.00 -17.63 -13.38
C ILE A 21 -10.46 -18.73 -12.43
N ASN A 22 -9.55 -19.66 -12.13
CA ASN A 22 -9.81 -20.72 -11.15
C ASN A 22 -9.91 -20.14 -9.74
N VAL A 23 -11.03 -20.38 -9.08
CA VAL A 23 -11.27 -19.99 -7.69
C VAL A 23 -11.62 -21.21 -6.84
N ALA A 24 -11.03 -21.29 -5.65
CA ALA A 24 -11.41 -22.30 -4.66
C ALA A 24 -12.47 -21.72 -3.73
N ARG A 25 -13.62 -22.41 -3.58
CA ARG A 25 -14.63 -22.02 -2.61
C ARG A 25 -14.12 -22.30 -1.20
N SER A 26 -14.03 -21.26 -0.37
CA SER A 26 -13.59 -21.35 1.03
C SER A 26 -14.20 -20.20 1.83
N ASP A 27 -14.43 -20.42 3.12
CA ASP A 27 -14.89 -19.37 4.04
C ASP A 27 -13.75 -18.44 4.46
N THR A 28 -12.50 -18.90 4.34
CA THR A 28 -11.30 -18.11 4.65
C THR A 28 -10.34 -18.07 3.46
N TYR A 29 -9.56 -16.99 3.36
CA TYR A 29 -8.61 -16.81 2.27
C TYR A 29 -7.34 -17.64 2.49
N GLY A 30 -6.96 -18.43 1.49
CA GLY A 30 -5.73 -19.21 1.50
C GLY A 30 -4.50 -18.33 1.23
N TRP A 31 -4.00 -17.65 2.25
CA TRP A 31 -2.85 -16.76 2.14
C TRP A 31 -1.61 -17.50 1.60
N GLN A 32 -1.00 -16.91 0.57
CA GLN A 32 0.24 -17.40 -0.02
C GLN A 32 1.43 -16.63 0.55
N GLU A 33 2.38 -17.34 1.16
CA GLU A 33 3.53 -16.70 1.80
C GLU A 33 4.47 -16.04 0.78
N ASP A 34 4.58 -16.60 -0.42
CA ASP A 34 5.40 -16.11 -1.52
C ASP A 34 4.77 -14.94 -2.29
N SER A 35 3.45 -14.76 -2.20
CA SER A 35 2.69 -13.69 -2.87
C SER A 35 3.28 -12.31 -2.59
N THR A 36 3.51 -11.56 -3.67
CA THR A 36 3.95 -10.16 -3.62
C THR A 36 2.81 -9.17 -3.86
N TYR A 37 1.57 -9.66 -4.00
CA TYR A 37 0.38 -8.83 -4.27
C TYR A 37 -0.63 -8.82 -3.11
N ILE A 38 -0.92 -9.99 -2.55
CA ILE A 38 -1.90 -10.18 -1.48
C ILE A 38 -1.19 -10.77 -0.27
N ARG A 39 -1.18 -10.06 0.87
CA ARG A 39 -0.50 -10.46 2.12
C ARG A 39 -1.41 -10.16 3.31
N LEU A 40 -1.45 -11.09 4.27
CA LEU A 40 -2.21 -10.90 5.52
C LEU A 40 -1.63 -9.71 6.29
N SER A 41 -2.47 -8.74 6.65
CA SER A 41 -2.04 -7.55 7.40
C SER A 41 -2.01 -7.82 8.91
N PRO A 42 -1.04 -7.28 9.66
CA PRO A 42 -0.91 -7.52 11.10
C PRO A 42 -1.90 -6.71 11.96
N PHE A 43 -2.86 -5.99 11.35
CA PHE A 43 -3.79 -5.10 12.07
C PHE A 43 -4.58 -5.79 13.19
N PHE A 44 -4.77 -7.10 13.10
CA PHE A 44 -5.58 -7.87 14.03
C PHE A 44 -4.77 -8.83 14.91
N ASP A 45 -3.44 -8.89 14.76
CA ASP A 45 -2.60 -9.90 15.42
C ASP A 45 -2.67 -9.83 16.95
N GLU A 46 -2.81 -8.61 17.49
CA GLU A 46 -2.90 -8.36 18.93
C GLU A 46 -4.30 -7.91 19.38
N MET A 47 -5.30 -7.95 18.48
CA MET A 47 -6.64 -7.43 18.76
C MET A 47 -7.37 -8.29 19.78
N GLN A 48 -7.65 -7.71 20.94
CA GLN A 48 -8.44 -8.33 22.01
C GLN A 48 -9.94 -8.17 21.75
N ALA A 49 -10.74 -9.09 22.27
CA ALA A 49 -12.21 -9.00 22.21
C ALA A 49 -12.75 -7.76 22.95
N THR A 50 -12.06 -7.33 24.00
CA THR A 50 -12.31 -6.08 24.71
C THR A 50 -11.15 -5.13 24.46
N PRO A 51 -11.38 -3.93 23.89
CA PRO A 51 -10.32 -2.95 23.66
C PRO A 51 -9.63 -2.54 24.95
N ALA A 52 -8.31 -2.36 24.89
CA ALA A 52 -7.55 -1.74 25.97
C ALA A 52 -8.03 -0.28 26.19
N PRO A 53 -7.91 0.26 27.42
CA PRO A 53 -8.17 1.67 27.65
C PRO A 53 -7.19 2.55 26.84
N VAL A 54 -7.63 3.77 26.50
CA VAL A 54 -6.76 4.76 25.85
C VAL A 54 -5.75 5.28 26.88
N GLU A 55 -4.48 5.34 26.48
CA GLU A 55 -3.37 5.83 27.31
C GLU A 55 -2.69 7.04 26.65
N ASP A 56 -2.02 7.84 27.48
CA ASP A 56 -1.25 8.99 27.01
C ASP A 56 0.02 8.55 26.26
N ILE A 57 0.37 9.27 25.19
CA ILE A 57 1.61 9.05 24.43
C ILE A 57 2.72 9.92 25.02
N HIS A 58 3.72 9.29 25.62
CA HIS A 58 4.89 9.98 26.19
C HIS A 58 6.15 9.72 25.35
N GLY A 59 7.00 10.74 25.21
CA GLY A 59 8.31 10.61 24.58
C GLY A 59 8.30 10.37 23.07
N ALA A 60 7.17 10.58 22.37
CA ALA A 60 7.12 10.45 20.91
C ALA A 60 8.08 11.43 20.21
N ARG A 61 8.56 11.02 19.03
CA ARG A 61 9.39 11.85 18.14
C ARG A 61 8.57 12.23 16.91
N ILE A 62 8.82 13.43 16.38
CA ILE A 62 8.22 13.87 15.13
C ILE A 62 8.83 13.04 14.00
N LEU A 63 8.01 12.26 13.29
CA LEU A 63 8.45 11.51 12.12
C LEU A 63 8.59 12.41 10.89
N ALA A 64 7.67 13.36 10.72
CA ALA A 64 7.68 14.33 9.63
C ALA A 64 7.02 15.63 10.08
N MET A 65 7.57 16.76 9.66
CA MET A 65 6.97 18.08 9.83
C MET A 65 6.67 18.63 8.45
N LEU A 66 5.39 18.69 8.10
CA LEU A 66 4.94 19.03 6.76
C LEU A 66 4.23 20.38 6.77
N GLY A 67 4.39 21.15 5.68
CA GLY A 67 3.67 22.40 5.48
C GLY A 67 2.24 22.19 4.96
N ASP A 68 1.72 23.21 4.29
CA ASP A 68 0.36 23.19 3.75
C ASP A 68 0.22 22.35 2.48
N SER A 69 -1.04 22.05 2.11
CA SER A 69 -1.39 21.40 0.83
C SER A 69 -0.80 20.00 0.62
N VAL A 70 -0.55 19.26 1.71
CA VAL A 70 -0.19 17.85 1.65
C VAL A 70 -1.40 17.01 1.21
N THR A 71 -1.42 16.62 -0.05
CA THR A 71 -2.41 15.69 -0.59
C THR A 71 -2.17 14.23 -0.15
N THR A 72 -3.19 13.39 -0.30
CA THR A 72 -3.09 11.94 -0.07
C THR A 72 -2.10 11.25 -1.00
N ASP A 73 -1.81 11.80 -2.18
CA ASP A 73 -0.78 11.28 -3.08
C ASP A 73 0.64 11.52 -2.52
N HIS A 74 0.86 12.59 -1.74
CA HIS A 74 2.12 12.76 -1.00
C HIS A 74 2.27 11.72 0.11
N ILE A 75 1.18 11.39 0.80
CA ILE A 75 1.16 10.45 1.93
C ILE A 75 1.25 8.99 1.44
N SER A 76 0.50 8.64 0.40
CA SER A 76 0.38 7.29 -0.14
C SER A 76 0.34 7.35 -1.68
N PRO A 77 1.50 7.47 -2.35
CA PRO A 77 1.55 7.55 -3.81
C PRO A 77 0.95 6.29 -4.45
N ALA A 78 0.26 6.46 -5.57
CA ALA A 78 -0.31 5.34 -6.34
C ALA A 78 0.55 4.94 -7.56
N GLY A 79 1.54 5.77 -7.91
CA GLY A 79 2.33 5.64 -9.14
C GLY A 79 3.43 4.58 -9.10
N SER A 80 4.45 4.78 -9.93
CA SER A 80 5.54 3.81 -10.13
C SER A 80 6.44 3.68 -8.90
N ILE A 81 6.92 2.46 -8.66
CA ILE A 81 7.86 2.15 -7.58
C ILE A 81 9.29 2.31 -8.11
N LYS A 82 10.11 3.15 -7.46
CA LYS A 82 11.53 3.31 -7.85
C LYS A 82 12.37 2.13 -7.37
N PRO A 83 13.35 1.64 -8.16
CA PRO A 83 14.23 0.52 -7.75
C PRO A 83 15.02 0.76 -6.45
N ASP A 84 15.48 1.98 -6.24
CA ASP A 84 16.26 2.39 -5.08
C ASP A 84 15.41 2.73 -3.85
N SER A 85 14.07 2.76 -3.99
CA SER A 85 13.16 2.99 -2.87
C SER A 85 13.12 1.79 -1.91
N PRO A 86 12.67 1.97 -0.65
CA PRO A 86 12.45 0.86 0.27
C PRO A 86 11.55 -0.24 -0.32
N ALA A 87 10.47 0.12 -1.00
CA ALA A 87 9.56 -0.83 -1.65
C ALA A 87 10.22 -1.56 -2.83
N GLY A 88 11.01 -0.84 -3.64
CA GLY A 88 11.78 -1.42 -4.75
C GLY A 88 12.78 -2.48 -4.27
N ARG A 89 13.56 -2.15 -3.24
CA ARG A 89 14.52 -3.09 -2.62
C ARG A 89 13.82 -4.31 -2.01
N TYR A 90 12.66 -4.11 -1.38
CA TYR A 90 11.85 -5.22 -0.87
C TYR A 90 11.40 -6.17 -1.99
N LEU A 91 10.85 -5.63 -3.09
CA LEU A 91 10.41 -6.44 -4.22
C LEU A 91 11.57 -7.20 -4.88
N GLN A 92 12.74 -6.56 -5.04
CA GLN A 92 13.95 -7.21 -5.55
C GLN A 92 14.42 -8.34 -4.63
N GLY A 93 14.41 -8.12 -3.31
CA GLY A 93 14.72 -9.15 -2.32
C GLY A 93 13.75 -10.34 -2.34
N ARG A 94 12.56 -10.16 -2.92
CA ARG A 94 11.56 -11.21 -3.17
C ARG A 94 11.62 -11.79 -4.59
N GLY A 95 12.66 -11.47 -5.36
CA GLY A 95 12.88 -11.99 -6.71
C GLY A 95 12.03 -11.33 -7.81
N VAL A 96 11.35 -10.21 -7.53
CA VAL A 96 10.55 -9.49 -8.53
C VAL A 96 11.47 -8.61 -9.38
N GLU A 97 11.44 -8.80 -10.70
CA GLU A 97 12.19 -7.96 -11.63
C GLU A 97 11.59 -6.55 -11.72
N ARG A 98 12.42 -5.56 -12.04
CA ARG A 98 12.00 -4.15 -12.14
C ARG A 98 10.80 -3.93 -13.07
N LYS A 99 10.75 -4.65 -14.19
CA LYS A 99 9.64 -4.55 -15.16
C LYS A 99 8.30 -5.01 -14.57
N ASP A 100 8.35 -5.85 -13.53
CA ASP A 100 7.20 -6.49 -12.88
C ASP A 100 6.82 -5.81 -11.55
N PHE A 101 7.48 -4.72 -11.16
CA PHE A 101 7.10 -3.96 -9.96
C PHE A 101 5.66 -3.48 -9.99
N ASN A 102 5.18 -3.12 -11.19
CA ASN A 102 3.89 -2.48 -11.40
C ASN A 102 3.81 -1.15 -10.59
N SER A 103 2.63 -0.72 -10.16
CA SER A 103 2.43 0.52 -9.41
C SER A 103 2.14 0.26 -7.92
N TYR A 104 2.35 1.25 -7.06
CA TYR A 104 1.88 1.20 -5.67
C TYR A 104 0.38 0.90 -5.59
N GLY A 105 -0.43 1.46 -6.50
CA GLY A 105 -1.86 1.18 -6.58
C GLY A 105 -2.17 -0.30 -6.80
N SER A 106 -1.41 -0.98 -7.66
CA SER A 106 -1.57 -2.42 -7.91
C SER A 106 -1.15 -3.30 -6.74
N ARG A 107 -0.33 -2.77 -5.81
CA ARG A 107 0.24 -3.50 -4.67
C ARG A 107 -0.52 -3.25 -3.36
N ARG A 108 -1.72 -2.64 -3.41
CA ARG A 108 -2.52 -2.29 -2.22
C ARG A 108 -2.91 -3.47 -1.33
N GLY A 109 -2.98 -4.69 -1.88
CA GLY A 109 -3.20 -5.90 -1.09
C GLY A 109 -1.97 -6.36 -0.28
N ASN A 110 -0.83 -5.68 -0.41
CA ASN A 110 0.42 -6.02 0.24
C ASN A 110 0.90 -4.90 1.17
N HIS A 111 0.57 -5.01 2.46
CA HIS A 111 0.91 -4.00 3.46
C HIS A 111 2.43 -3.73 3.57
N GLU A 112 3.29 -4.72 3.29
CA GLU A 112 4.76 -4.55 3.29
C GLU A 112 5.23 -3.56 2.21
N VAL A 113 4.62 -3.60 1.03
CA VAL A 113 4.89 -2.65 -0.04
C VAL A 113 4.31 -1.28 0.31
N MET A 114 3.08 -1.26 0.85
CA MET A 114 2.38 -0.01 1.14
C MET A 114 3.05 0.79 2.26
N MET A 115 3.47 0.14 3.36
CA MET A 115 4.21 0.81 4.44
C MET A 115 5.53 1.42 3.95
N ARG A 116 6.23 0.72 3.05
CA ARG A 116 7.46 1.20 2.41
C ARG A 116 7.21 2.29 1.36
N GLY A 117 5.97 2.43 0.90
CA GLY A 117 5.51 3.48 0.00
C GLY A 117 4.98 4.72 0.73
N THR A 118 4.66 4.62 2.03
CA THR A 118 4.19 5.74 2.83
C THR A 118 5.22 6.87 2.84
N PHE A 119 4.78 8.08 2.51
CA PHE A 119 5.61 9.26 2.30
C PHE A 119 6.71 9.12 1.23
N ALA A 120 6.68 8.08 0.38
CA ALA A 120 7.71 7.87 -0.65
C ALA A 120 7.53 8.75 -1.89
N ASN A 121 6.55 9.67 -1.90
CA ASN A 121 6.34 10.59 -3.01
C ASN A 121 7.58 11.48 -3.18
N ILE A 122 8.05 11.63 -4.42
CA ILE A 122 9.27 12.38 -4.73
C ILE A 122 9.14 13.89 -4.50
N ARG A 123 7.92 14.40 -4.36
CA ARG A 123 7.61 15.83 -4.19
C ARG A 123 7.24 16.22 -2.77
N ILE A 124 7.18 15.26 -1.84
CA ILE A 124 6.92 15.61 -0.44
C ILE A 124 8.08 16.47 0.08
N ARG A 125 7.74 17.50 0.84
CA ARG A 125 8.69 18.42 1.47
C ARG A 125 8.53 18.34 2.97
N ASN A 126 9.62 18.02 3.65
CA ASN A 126 9.67 17.86 5.09
C ASN A 126 10.58 18.93 5.70
N GLU A 127 10.01 19.78 6.54
CA GLU A 127 10.70 20.90 7.18
C GLU A 127 11.84 20.45 8.11
N MET A 128 11.87 19.17 8.50
CA MET A 128 12.97 18.58 9.27
C MET A 128 14.28 18.43 8.46
N VAL A 129 14.19 18.47 7.13
CA VAL A 129 15.32 18.32 6.18
C VAL A 129 15.27 19.40 5.09
N PRO A 130 15.55 20.68 5.42
CA PRO A 130 15.43 21.79 4.48
C PRO A 130 16.27 21.58 3.21
N GLY A 131 15.68 21.88 2.06
CA GLY A 131 16.32 21.73 0.75
C GLY A 131 16.31 20.30 0.18
N VAL A 132 15.74 19.33 0.88
CA VAL A 132 15.56 17.96 0.40
C VAL A 132 14.10 17.73 0.02
N GLU A 133 13.86 17.29 -1.22
CA GLU A 133 12.56 16.78 -1.66
C GLU A 133 12.54 15.24 -1.67
N GLY A 134 11.36 14.68 -1.47
CA GLY A 134 11.14 13.24 -1.45
C GLY A 134 10.96 12.69 -0.05
N GLY A 135 10.71 11.37 0.04
CA GLY A 135 10.40 10.65 1.27
C GLY A 135 11.56 10.51 2.24
N MET A 136 12.13 11.63 2.65
CA MET A 136 13.26 11.73 3.57
C MET A 136 12.82 12.41 4.86
N THR A 137 13.41 11.98 5.96
CA THR A 137 13.25 12.63 7.26
C THR A 137 14.54 12.58 8.05
N ARG A 138 14.61 13.36 9.11
CA ARG A 138 15.71 13.31 10.08
C ARG A 138 15.37 12.27 11.13
N HIS A 139 16.18 11.23 11.21
CA HIS A 139 16.12 10.30 12.33
C HIS A 139 16.54 11.04 13.62
N LEU A 140 15.68 10.99 14.64
CA LEU A 140 15.92 11.58 15.96
C LEU A 140 16.16 10.42 16.95
N PRO A 141 17.39 9.88 17.04
CA PRO A 141 17.71 8.82 17.99
C PRO A 141 17.68 9.33 19.44
N ASP A 142 17.74 8.38 20.37
CA ASP A 142 17.96 8.64 21.80
C ASP A 142 19.43 8.99 22.10
#